data_AF-A0A0M8MNA0-F1
#
_entry.id   AF-A0A0M8MNA0-F1
#
_cell.length_a   1.000
_cell.length_b   1.000
_cell.length_c   1.000
_cell.angle_alpha   90.00
_cell.angle_beta   90.00
_cell.angle_gamma   90.00
#
_symmetry.space_group_name_H-M   'P 1'
#
loop_
_entity.id
_entity.type
_entity.pdbx_description
1 polymer ?
#
loop_
_entity_poly.entity_id
_entity_poly.type
_entity_poly.pdbx_seq_one_letter_code
_entity_poly.pdbx_strand_id
1 'polypeptide(L)'
;MSTSNHDDVGVKAETTTPVFQNPYEGHRSLSASEQQVLGEYARLAATLRRVANLSTQLSSSALHTDVLNELRAIERKMGLVLTLFKASVWAIVMQQTDGEEDAEDMGQEADVMPYDTIAEEPEEDEVDVEPAARAARVSRWQ
;
A
#
# COMPACT_ATOMS: atom_id res chain seq x y z
N MET A 1 -60.29 2.98 -22.82
CA MET A 1 -59.37 4.09 -22.49
C MET A 1 -59.67 4.56 -21.08
N SER A 2 -58.64 4.57 -20.24
CA SER A 2 -58.52 5.22 -18.91
C SER A 2 -59.56 4.92 -17.83
N THR A 3 -59.08 4.29 -16.75
CA THR A 3 -59.04 4.76 -15.34
C THR A 3 -58.38 3.62 -14.53
N SER A 4 -57.67 3.79 -13.42
CA SER A 4 -57.19 4.94 -12.67
C SER A 4 -56.22 4.37 -11.62
N ASN A 5 -55.04 4.98 -11.55
CA ASN A 5 -54.18 5.19 -10.39
C ASN A 5 -53.79 4.00 -9.51
N HIS A 6 -52.54 3.60 -9.76
CA HIS A 6 -51.58 2.94 -8.90
C HIS A 6 -51.57 3.48 -7.46
N ASP A 7 -51.56 2.52 -6.55
CA ASP A 7 -51.60 2.60 -5.11
C ASP A 7 -50.62 3.60 -4.47
N ASP A 8 -51.21 4.44 -3.61
CA ASP A 8 -50.77 4.80 -2.27
C ASP A 8 -49.32 4.43 -1.90
N VAL A 9 -48.37 5.33 -2.22
CA VAL A 9 -47.08 5.40 -1.52
C VAL A 9 -47.20 6.51 -0.49
N GLY A 10 -47.43 6.09 0.75
CA GLY A 10 -47.50 6.95 1.92
C GLY A 10 -46.25 7.82 2.09
N VAL A 11 -46.37 9.09 1.74
CA VAL A 11 -45.45 10.16 2.16
C VAL A 11 -45.85 10.59 3.56
N LYS A 12 -45.45 9.81 4.58
CA LYS A 12 -45.46 10.24 5.99
C LYS A 12 -44.09 10.83 6.34
N ALA A 13 -43.88 12.10 6.05
CA ALA A 13 -42.85 12.90 6.73
C ALA A 13 -43.09 14.41 6.49
N GLU A 14 -44.26 14.92 6.86
CA GLU A 14 -44.36 16.35 7.16
C GLU A 14 -43.58 16.59 8.46
N THR A 15 -42.30 16.98 8.35
CA THR A 15 -41.56 17.56 9.47
C THR A 15 -42.13 18.94 9.77
N THR A 16 -43.32 18.98 10.37
CA THR A 16 -43.86 20.20 10.97
C THR A 16 -42.92 20.58 12.11
N THR A 17 -42.04 21.53 11.86
CA THR A 17 -41.26 22.17 12.94
C THR A 17 -42.29 22.71 13.93
N PRO A 18 -42.23 22.33 15.22
CA PRO A 18 -43.19 22.82 16.19
C PRO A 18 -43.13 24.35 16.18
N VAL A 19 -44.30 24.97 15.99
CA VAL A 19 -44.43 26.42 16.04
C VAL A 19 -43.91 26.86 17.41
N PHE A 20 -42.88 27.70 17.42
CA PHE A 20 -42.31 28.20 18.67
C PHE A 20 -43.36 29.08 19.35
N GLN A 21 -43.83 28.64 20.51
CA GLN A 21 -44.76 29.40 21.34
C GLN A 21 -43.97 30.16 22.40
N ASN A 22 -44.15 31.49 22.44
CA ASN A 22 -43.41 32.35 23.35
C ASN A 22 -43.89 32.10 24.80
N PRO A 23 -43.03 31.60 25.70
CA PRO A 23 -43.42 31.33 27.09
C PRO A 23 -43.70 32.60 27.92
N TYR A 24 -43.32 33.77 27.42
CA TYR A 24 -43.51 35.06 28.09
C TYR A 24 -44.71 35.86 27.58
N GLU A 25 -45.49 35.30 26.66
CA GLU A 25 -46.67 35.96 26.10
C GLU A 25 -47.76 36.13 27.17
N GLY A 26 -48.26 37.36 27.35
CA GLY A 26 -49.32 37.67 28.33
C GLY A 26 -48.84 37.83 29.78
N HIS A 27 -47.53 37.93 30.00
CA HIS A 27 -46.98 38.10 31.35
C HIS A 27 -47.29 39.50 31.92
N ARG A 28 -48.08 39.56 33.01
CA ARG A 28 -48.60 40.82 33.58
C ARG A 28 -47.55 41.83 34.07
N SER A 29 -46.33 41.37 34.36
CA SER A 29 -45.22 42.21 34.85
C SER A 29 -44.25 42.66 33.76
N LEU A 30 -44.47 42.27 32.50
CA LEU A 30 -43.60 42.60 31.37
C LEU A 30 -44.36 43.47 30.37
N SER A 31 -43.68 44.48 29.84
CA SER A 31 -44.19 45.22 28.68
C SER A 31 -44.19 44.35 27.42
N ALA A 32 -45.01 44.70 26.42
CA ALA A 32 -45.14 43.90 25.20
C ALA A 32 -43.81 43.70 24.45
N SER A 33 -42.92 44.71 24.44
CA SER A 33 -41.60 44.62 23.83
C SER A 33 -40.66 43.68 24.60
N GLU A 34 -40.69 43.72 25.93
CA GLU A 34 -39.88 42.82 26.77
C GLU A 34 -40.29 41.35 26.58
N GLN A 35 -41.60 41.07 26.48
CA GLN A 35 -42.12 39.73 26.21
C GLN A 35 -41.63 39.20 24.85
N GLN A 36 -41.64 40.05 23.81
CA GLN A 36 -41.17 39.67 22.48
C GLN A 36 -39.67 39.37 22.49
N VAL A 37 -38.87 40.25 23.09
CA VAL A 37 -37.41 40.09 23.16
C VAL A 37 -37.03 38.83 23.94
N LEU A 38 -37.62 38.59 25.11
CA LEU A 38 -37.37 37.38 25.90
C LEU A 38 -37.84 36.10 25.17
N GLY A 39 -38.92 36.19 24.40
CA GLY A 39 -39.38 35.11 23.52
C GLY A 39 -38.33 34.73 22.47
N GLU A 40 -37.79 35.73 21.76
CA GLU A 40 -36.74 35.48 20.77
C GLU A 40 -35.45 34.93 21.41
N TYR A 41 -35.07 35.41 22.59
CA TYR A 41 -33.94 34.83 23.34
C TYR A 41 -34.19 33.38 23.75
N ALA A 42 -35.40 33.03 24.18
CA ALA A 42 -35.76 31.65 24.51
C ALA A 42 -35.69 30.74 23.25
N ARG A 43 -36.16 31.24 22.11
CA ARG A 43 -36.04 30.55 20.82
C ARG A 43 -34.59 30.35 20.40
N LEU A 44 -33.77 31.39 20.50
CA LEU A 44 -32.34 31.33 20.18
C LEU A 44 -31.62 30.34 21.10
N ALA A 45 -31.87 30.41 22.41
CA ALA A 45 -31.28 29.50 23.38
C ALA A 45 -31.66 28.04 23.13
N ALA A 46 -32.92 27.76 22.76
CA ALA A 46 -33.35 26.42 22.35
C ALA A 46 -32.63 25.94 21.09
N THR A 47 -32.49 26.83 20.10
CA THR A 47 -31.76 26.53 18.85
C THR A 47 -30.28 26.26 19.14
N LEU A 48 -29.65 27.07 19.97
CA LEU A 48 -28.24 26.90 20.36
C LEU A 48 -28.00 25.58 21.10
N ARG A 49 -28.90 25.21 22.03
CA ARG A 49 -28.84 23.89 22.70
C ARG A 49 -28.96 22.75 21.69
N ARG A 50 -29.86 22.88 20.69
CA ARG A 50 -29.99 21.88 19.63
C ARG A 50 -28.70 21.76 18.82
N VAL A 51 -28.09 22.88 18.42
CA VAL A 51 -26.81 22.88 17.68
C VAL A 51 -25.69 22.27 18.53
N ALA A 52 -25.59 22.61 19.82
CA ALA A 52 -24.61 22.04 20.72
C ALA A 52 -24.78 20.51 20.88
N ASN A 53 -26.02 20.04 21.02
CA ASN A 53 -26.33 18.61 21.09
C ASN A 53 -25.97 17.88 19.79
N LEU A 54 -26.28 18.46 18.63
CA LEU A 54 -25.89 17.87 17.34
C LEU A 54 -24.37 17.86 17.16
N SER A 55 -23.69 18.95 17.53
CA SER A 55 -22.23 19.04 17.46
C SER A 55 -21.56 18.00 18.36
N THR A 56 -22.05 17.81 19.59
CA THR A 56 -21.53 16.78 20.50
C THR A 56 -21.81 15.36 19.99
N GLN A 57 -22.96 15.10 19.37
CA GLN A 57 -23.26 13.82 18.73
C GLN A 57 -22.33 13.53 17.55
N LEU A 58 -22.12 14.51 16.66
CA LEU A 58 -21.22 14.39 15.50
C LEU A 58 -19.75 14.29 15.89
N SER A 59 -19.36 14.98 16.95
CA SER A 59 -18.04 14.89 17.56
C SER A 59 -17.87 13.63 18.42
N SER A 60 -18.95 12.88 18.68
CA SER A 60 -18.86 11.71 19.54
C SER A 60 -17.95 10.66 18.91
N SER A 61 -16.98 10.20 19.70
CA SER A 61 -15.96 9.25 19.26
C SER A 61 -16.55 7.95 18.73
N ALA A 62 -17.78 7.57 19.10
CA ALA A 62 -18.40 6.30 18.73
C ALA A 62 -18.54 6.13 17.21
N LEU A 63 -19.01 7.16 16.50
CA LEU A 63 -19.13 7.13 15.04
C LEU A 63 -17.76 7.05 14.37
N HIS A 64 -16.78 7.81 14.88
CA HIS A 64 -15.41 7.80 14.36
C HIS A 64 -14.72 6.45 14.60
N THR A 65 -14.93 5.82 15.75
CA THR A 65 -14.31 4.52 16.06
C THR A 65 -14.79 3.41 15.16
N ASP A 66 -16.07 3.43 14.76
CA ASP A 66 -16.63 2.37 13.91
C ASP A 66 -16.03 2.44 12.49
N VAL A 67 -16.01 3.64 11.90
CA VAL A 67 -15.36 3.87 10.60
C VAL A 67 -13.87 3.50 10.63
N LEU A 68 -13.15 3.87 11.69
CA LEU A 68 -11.74 3.51 11.84
C LEU A 68 -11.53 2.00 11.97
N ASN A 69 -12.44 1.27 12.62
CA ASN A 69 -12.37 -0.18 12.72
C ASN A 69 -12.57 -0.85 11.35
N GLU A 70 -13.53 -0.38 10.56
CA GLU A 70 -13.76 -0.85 9.20
C GLU A 70 -12.55 -0.59 8.31
N LEU A 71 -11.98 0.62 8.35
CA LEU A 71 -10.77 0.96 7.61
C LEU A 71 -9.58 0.08 8.00
N ARG A 72 -9.39 -0.17 9.30
CA ARG A 72 -8.32 -1.05 9.80
C ARG A 72 -8.50 -2.50 9.33
N ALA A 73 -9.73 -2.97 9.23
CA ALA A 73 -10.00 -4.31 8.68
C ALA A 73 -9.64 -4.39 7.19
N ILE A 74 -9.93 -3.34 6.42
CA ILE A 74 -9.57 -3.26 4.99
C ILE A 74 -8.06 -3.17 4.82
N GLU A 75 -7.39 -2.31 5.60
CA GLU A 75 -5.93 -2.15 5.59
C GLU A 75 -5.21 -3.48 5.77
N ARG A 76 -5.64 -4.30 6.75
CA ARG A 76 -5.02 -5.61 7.00
C ARG A 76 -5.18 -6.57 5.81
N LYS A 77 -6.35 -6.58 5.18
CA LYS A 77 -6.63 -7.44 4.01
C LYS A 77 -5.80 -7.00 2.81
N MET A 78 -5.80 -5.71 2.50
CA MET A 78 -5.05 -5.15 1.37
C MET A 78 -3.54 -5.22 1.59
N GLY A 79 -3.07 -4.99 2.82
CA GLY A 79 -1.67 -5.17 3.20
C GLY A 79 -1.22 -6.61 2.99
N LEU A 80 -2.03 -7.59 3.40
CA LEU A 80 -1.76 -9.00 3.14
C LEU A 80 -1.66 -9.29 1.63
N VAL A 81 -2.64 -8.85 0.84
CA VAL A 81 -2.63 -9.03 -0.62
C VAL A 81 -1.38 -8.40 -1.25
N LEU A 82 -1.04 -7.17 -0.87
CA LEU A 82 0.16 -6.47 -1.36
C LEU A 82 1.44 -7.21 -0.99
N THR A 83 1.55 -7.71 0.24
CA THR A 83 2.74 -8.46 0.68
C THR A 83 2.89 -9.77 -0.07
N LEU A 84 1.81 -10.52 -0.28
CA LEU A 84 1.83 -11.77 -1.05
C LEU A 84 2.17 -11.50 -2.52
N PHE A 85 1.59 -10.45 -3.12
CA PHE A 85 1.88 -10.05 -4.49
C PHE A 85 3.35 -9.64 -4.65
N LYS A 86 3.88 -8.84 -3.72
CA LYS A 86 5.29 -8.42 -3.75
C LYS A 86 6.23 -9.60 -3.58
N ALA A 87 5.91 -10.54 -2.68
CA ALA A 87 6.68 -11.77 -2.51
C ALA A 87 6.62 -12.66 -3.77
N SER A 88 5.45 -12.79 -4.41
CA SER A 88 5.31 -13.60 -5.63
C SER A 88 6.08 -13.00 -6.80
N VAL A 89 6.02 -11.68 -6.99
CA VAL A 89 6.80 -11.01 -8.03
C VAL A 89 8.29 -11.16 -7.75
N TRP A 90 8.73 -10.95 -6.52
CA TRP A 90 10.14 -11.10 -6.16
C TRP A 90 10.64 -12.53 -6.37
N ALA A 91 9.86 -13.54 -5.98
CA ALA A 91 10.19 -14.94 -6.21
C ALA A 91 10.36 -15.26 -7.71
N ILE A 92 9.47 -14.73 -8.57
CA ILE A 92 9.58 -14.94 -10.02
C ILE A 92 10.80 -14.22 -10.60
N VAL A 93 11.04 -12.97 -10.21
CA VAL A 93 12.19 -12.18 -10.70
C VAL A 93 13.51 -12.84 -10.28
N MET A 94 13.61 -13.27 -9.01
CA MET A 94 14.80 -13.97 -8.52
C MET A 94 15.05 -15.29 -9.28
N GLN A 95 13.98 -16.05 -9.54
CA GLN A 95 14.09 -17.31 -10.27
C GLN A 95 14.54 -17.12 -11.73
N GLN A 96 14.30 -15.94 -12.33
CA GLN A 96 14.82 -15.59 -13.64
C GLN A 96 16.28 -15.18 -13.59
N THR A 97 16.69 -14.37 -12.60
CA THR A 97 18.09 -13.95 -12.46
C THR A 97 18.99 -15.15 -12.17
N ASP A 98 18.59 -16.05 -11.28
CA ASP A 98 19.38 -17.23 -10.93
C ASP A 98 19.52 -18.19 -12.14
N GLY A 99 18.44 -18.35 -12.94
CA GLY A 99 18.47 -19.17 -14.15
C GLY A 99 19.25 -18.56 -15.33
N GLU A 100 19.36 -17.23 -15.39
CA GLU A 100 20.24 -16.52 -16.32
C GLU A 100 21.71 -16.66 -15.90
N GLU A 101 22.02 -16.51 -14.61
CA GLU A 101 23.37 -16.71 -14.05
C GLU A 101 23.87 -18.15 -14.25
N ASP A 102 23.03 -19.17 -13.99
CA ASP A 102 23.36 -20.58 -14.24
C ASP A 102 23.62 -20.87 -15.74
N ALA A 103 22.93 -20.19 -16.64
CA ALA A 103 23.13 -20.32 -18.09
C ALA A 103 24.41 -19.63 -18.59
N GLU A 104 24.81 -18.52 -17.96
CA GLU A 104 26.04 -17.80 -18.25
C GLU A 104 27.28 -18.57 -17.75
N ASP A 105 27.21 -19.21 -16.58
CA ASP A 105 28.31 -20.00 -16.00
C ASP A 105 28.60 -21.27 -16.85
N MET A 106 27.55 -21.93 -17.35
CA MET A 106 27.67 -23.05 -18.29
C MET A 106 28.23 -22.64 -19.67
N GLY A 107 28.07 -21.37 -20.06
CA GLY A 107 28.61 -20.83 -21.31
C GLY A 107 30.10 -20.49 -21.23
N GLN A 108 30.61 -20.18 -20.03
CA GLN A 108 32.01 -19.81 -19.81
C GLN A 108 32.94 -21.02 -19.63
N GLU A 109 32.48 -22.11 -18.98
CA GLU A 109 33.29 -23.34 -18.85
C GLU A 109 33.61 -24.00 -20.21
N ALA A 110 32.76 -23.80 -21.23
CA ALA A 110 32.98 -24.35 -22.57
C ALA A 110 34.08 -23.62 -23.38
N ASP A 111 34.44 -22.39 -23.02
CA ASP A 111 35.37 -21.53 -23.79
C ASP A 111 36.82 -21.54 -23.25
N VAL A 112 37.08 -22.17 -22.08
CA VAL A 112 38.40 -22.18 -21.41
C VAL A 112 39.20 -23.47 -21.66
N MET A 113 39.16 -24.04 -22.86
CA MET A 113 40.02 -25.17 -23.24
C MET A 113 41.12 -24.73 -24.23
N PRO A 114 42.29 -24.22 -23.77
CA PRO A 114 43.44 -24.06 -24.64
C PRO A 114 44.06 -25.44 -24.90
N TYR A 115 43.67 -26.08 -26.00
CA TYR A 115 44.41 -27.24 -26.51
C TYR A 115 45.73 -26.76 -27.12
N ASP A 116 46.82 -26.87 -26.36
CA ASP A 116 48.15 -26.99 -26.97
C ASP A 116 48.27 -28.43 -27.51
N THR A 117 48.09 -28.57 -28.82
CA THR A 117 48.42 -29.79 -29.56
C THR A 117 49.91 -30.09 -29.38
N ILE A 118 50.21 -31.06 -28.52
CA ILE A 118 51.53 -31.71 -28.47
C ILE A 118 51.72 -32.38 -29.83
N ALA A 119 52.61 -31.82 -30.66
CA ALA A 119 53.08 -32.47 -31.86
C ALA A 119 53.84 -33.74 -31.43
N GLU A 120 53.29 -34.91 -31.75
CA GLU A 120 54.02 -36.18 -31.68
C GLU A 120 55.15 -36.12 -32.72
N GLU A 121 56.37 -35.82 -32.28
CA GLU A 121 57.57 -36.14 -33.05
C GLU A 121 57.84 -37.65 -32.93
N PRO A 122 58.08 -38.37 -34.04
CA PRO A 122 58.42 -39.79 -33.96
C PRO A 122 59.83 -39.95 -33.39
N GLU A 123 59.96 -40.76 -32.33
CA GLU A 123 61.23 -41.14 -31.73
C GLU A 123 62.15 -41.79 -32.76
N GLU A 124 63.31 -41.17 -33.03
CA GLU A 124 64.40 -41.81 -33.77
C GLU A 124 65.23 -42.65 -32.79
N ASP A 125 65.31 -43.96 -33.06
CA ASP A 125 66.05 -44.95 -32.28
C ASP A 125 67.52 -44.54 -32.06
N GLU A 126 67.87 -44.40 -30.78
CA GLU A 126 69.19 -44.07 -30.24
C GLU A 126 70.21 -45.21 -30.52
N VAL A 127 71.27 -44.91 -31.28
CA VAL A 127 72.45 -45.79 -31.43
C VAL A 127 73.67 -45.11 -30.82
N ASP A 128 74.09 -45.63 -29.67
CA ASP A 128 75.27 -45.24 -28.89
C ASP A 128 76.60 -45.31 -29.66
N VAL A 129 77.39 -44.22 -29.69
CA VAL A 129 78.87 -44.28 -29.78
C VAL A 129 79.55 -43.15 -28.98
N GLU A 130 80.54 -43.56 -28.19
CA GLU A 130 81.37 -42.93 -27.13
C GLU A 130 81.89 -41.46 -27.22
N PRO A 131 82.35 -40.89 -26.06
CA PRO A 131 82.50 -39.46 -25.82
C PRO A 131 83.90 -38.90 -26.12
N ALA A 132 83.95 -37.67 -26.65
CA ALA A 132 85.18 -36.91 -26.80
C ALA A 132 85.05 -35.48 -26.22
N ALA A 133 85.28 -35.41 -24.91
CA ALA A 133 86.14 -34.45 -24.23
C ALA A 133 86.28 -33.01 -24.81
N ARG A 134 85.76 -32.00 -24.10
CA ARG A 134 86.56 -31.04 -23.28
C ARG A 134 85.82 -29.72 -23.03
N ALA A 135 85.62 -29.47 -21.75
CA ALA A 135 86.09 -28.31 -20.99
C ALA A 135 85.76 -26.87 -21.43
N ALA A 136 85.42 -26.10 -20.39
CA ALA A 136 85.32 -24.64 -20.29
C ALA A 136 83.93 -24.08 -20.65
N ARG A 137 83.30 -23.19 -19.87
CA ARG A 137 83.80 -22.37 -18.74
C ARG A 137 82.58 -21.84 -17.99
N VAL A 138 82.62 -21.92 -16.67
CA VAL A 138 81.81 -21.11 -15.75
C VAL A 138 82.12 -19.63 -15.96
N SER A 139 81.10 -18.77 -16.03
CA SER A 139 81.04 -17.34 -15.60
C SER A 139 79.62 -16.83 -15.88
N ARG A 140 78.69 -16.70 -14.92
CA ARG A 140 78.54 -15.60 -13.93
C ARG A 140 78.82 -14.23 -14.53
N TRP A 141 77.78 -13.42 -14.81
CA TRP A 141 77.68 -11.93 -14.69
C TRP A 141 76.19 -11.57 -14.92
N GLN A 142 75.54 -11.00 -13.90
CA GLN A 142 75.02 -9.62 -13.82
C GLN A 142 73.70 -9.40 -14.54
#